data_AF-A0A8T1X1I9-F1
#
_entry.id   AF-A0A8T1X1I9-F1
#
_cell.length_a   1.000
_cell.length_b   1.000
_cell.length_c   1.000
_cell.angle_alpha   90.00
_cell.angle_beta   90.00
_cell.angle_gamma   90.00
#
_symmetry.space_group_name_H-M   'P 1'
#
loop_
_entity.id
_entity.type
_entity.pdbx_description
1 polymer ?
#
loop_
_entity_poly.entity_id
_entity_poly.type
_entity_poly.pdbx_seq_one_letter_code
_entity_poly.pdbx_strand_id
1 'polypeptide(L)'
;MDEDEFALICSLHEFPTDTPLSVSRETFSVIKRQLQHRKFRAALRVHRQEKALKKYVARHGAMPAEASTPIKSESICQIATSVDFSPCMMARLLLEAKFGWSKTTISNIFKEALKDKIDGKQHEEDADAAQEPNHRGLSKEEYARVLLEVRECIAEDVHCSPLADRIRHNMGVEYEYLLLETLRNRRLVFESEDILREKGLSKTPDVRLLLPIGVQDPKDGQLHVVNWIDSKAMFGDRHTHETENANQLQGYVNRYGPGMVIYWFGHVAHLSSDNDIFITDTFPQDISLPGAFDPLASTTKLEEGTTLSLRPVKAQQIDFDEDWVPITTCEL
;
A
#
# COMPACT_ATOMS: atom_id res chain seq x y z
N MET A 1 -8.55 -1.21 19.10
CA MET A 1 -8.61 -2.63 19.52
C MET A 1 -7.60 -2.84 20.64
N ASP A 2 -7.92 -3.60 21.69
CA ASP A 2 -6.95 -3.90 22.77
C ASP A 2 -5.87 -4.91 22.33
N GLU A 3 -4.83 -5.10 23.16
CA GLU A 3 -3.73 -6.02 22.84
C GLU A 3 -4.16 -7.51 22.85
N ASP A 4 -5.11 -7.88 23.72
CA ASP A 4 -5.58 -9.26 23.87
C ASP A 4 -6.40 -9.70 22.64
N GLU A 5 -7.28 -8.85 22.16
CA GLU A 5 -8.05 -9.04 20.94
C GLU A 5 -7.11 -9.08 19.72
N PHE A 6 -6.10 -8.21 19.66
CA PHE A 6 -5.10 -8.28 18.60
C PHE A 6 -4.33 -9.61 18.61
N ALA A 7 -3.96 -10.11 19.80
CA ALA A 7 -3.31 -11.41 19.95
C ALA A 7 -4.23 -12.57 19.53
N LEU A 8 -5.51 -12.50 19.89
CA LEU A 8 -6.53 -13.45 19.43
C LEU A 8 -6.64 -13.42 17.89
N ILE A 9 -6.76 -12.23 17.28
CA ILE A 9 -6.78 -12.08 15.83
C ILE A 9 -5.52 -12.71 15.24
N CYS A 10 -4.34 -12.45 15.79
CA CYS A 10 -3.08 -13.04 15.31
C CYS A 10 -3.14 -14.58 15.27
N SER A 11 -3.78 -15.22 16.26
CA SER A 11 -3.88 -16.68 16.35
C SER A 11 -4.90 -17.34 15.41
N LEU A 12 -5.94 -16.61 14.98
CA LEU A 12 -7.01 -17.16 14.13
C LEU A 12 -6.55 -17.40 12.69
N HIS A 13 -7.11 -18.39 11.99
CA HIS A 13 -6.85 -18.56 10.56
C HIS A 13 -7.85 -17.84 9.67
N GLU A 14 -9.11 -17.80 10.09
CA GLU A 14 -10.23 -17.21 9.36
C GLU A 14 -11.03 -16.28 10.27
N PHE A 15 -11.85 -15.43 9.65
CA PHE A 15 -12.73 -14.53 10.40
C PHE A 15 -13.77 -15.36 11.16
N PRO A 16 -13.85 -15.26 12.50
CA PRO A 16 -14.74 -16.10 13.28
C PRO A 16 -16.21 -15.72 12.99
N THR A 17 -17.06 -16.73 12.78
CA THR A 17 -18.51 -16.53 12.66
C THR A 17 -19.20 -16.44 14.01
N ASP A 18 -18.62 -17.10 15.02
CA ASP A 18 -19.29 -17.36 16.30
C ASP A 18 -18.74 -16.49 17.45
N THR A 19 -17.57 -15.87 17.25
CA THR A 19 -16.94 -14.96 18.22
C THR A 19 -17.06 -13.52 17.70
N PRO A 20 -17.74 -12.61 18.43
CA PRO A 20 -17.79 -11.22 18.03
C PRO A 20 -16.40 -10.60 18.21
N LEU A 21 -15.82 -10.12 17.11
CA LEU A 21 -14.66 -9.23 17.12
C LEU A 21 -15.15 -7.78 17.00
N SER A 22 -14.42 -6.84 17.59
CA SER A 22 -14.65 -5.40 17.47
C SER A 22 -14.32 -4.88 16.07
N VAL A 23 -13.50 -5.60 15.31
CA VAL A 23 -13.04 -5.21 13.97
C VAL A 23 -13.91 -5.77 12.86
N SER A 24 -13.98 -5.04 11.74
CA SER A 24 -14.65 -5.52 10.53
C SER A 24 -13.88 -6.69 9.88
N ARG A 25 -14.57 -7.44 9.01
CA ARG A 25 -13.94 -8.49 8.18
C ARG A 25 -12.82 -7.93 7.29
N GLU A 26 -12.97 -6.69 6.86
CA GLU A 26 -11.98 -5.98 6.05
C GLU A 26 -10.71 -5.71 6.87
N THR A 27 -10.84 -5.12 8.05
CA THR A 27 -9.72 -4.88 8.97
C THR A 27 -9.02 -6.20 9.35
N PHE A 28 -9.78 -7.25 9.65
CA PHE A 28 -9.20 -8.58 9.91
C PHE A 28 -8.35 -9.07 8.72
N SER A 29 -8.86 -8.93 7.50
CA SER A 29 -8.16 -9.33 6.28
C SER A 29 -6.88 -8.51 6.06
N VAL A 30 -6.92 -7.21 6.36
CA VAL A 30 -5.74 -6.32 6.31
C VAL A 30 -4.69 -6.75 7.31
N ILE A 31 -5.08 -6.98 8.57
CA ILE A 31 -4.19 -7.49 9.63
C ILE A 31 -3.53 -8.79 9.18
N LYS A 32 -4.31 -9.76 8.68
CA LYS A 32 -3.77 -11.05 8.23
C LYS A 32 -2.79 -10.92 7.07
N ARG A 33 -3.11 -10.07 6.09
CA ARG A 33 -2.20 -9.79 4.97
C ARG A 33 -0.88 -9.17 5.44
N GLN A 34 -0.93 -8.23 6.39
CA GLN A 34 0.26 -7.62 6.98
C GLN A 34 1.12 -8.62 7.74
N LEU A 35 0.52 -9.46 8.59
CA LEU A 35 1.23 -10.49 9.35
C LEU A 35 1.94 -11.49 8.43
N GLN A 36 1.26 -11.96 7.38
CA GLN A 36 1.85 -12.91 6.43
C GLN A 36 2.97 -12.25 5.61
N HIS A 37 2.78 -11.01 5.14
CA HIS A 37 3.82 -10.27 4.45
C HIS A 37 5.06 -10.08 5.34
N ARG A 38 4.87 -9.72 6.62
CA ARG A 38 5.94 -9.61 7.61
C ARG A 38 6.67 -10.94 7.81
N LYS A 39 5.95 -12.06 7.95
CA LYS A 39 6.52 -13.40 8.07
C LYS A 39 7.41 -13.74 6.87
N PHE A 40 6.95 -13.50 5.65
CA PHE A 40 7.76 -13.71 4.45
C PHE A 40 9.01 -12.82 4.41
N ARG A 41 8.91 -11.54 4.78
CA ARG A 41 10.08 -10.65 4.86
C ARG A 41 11.10 -11.12 5.90
N ALA A 42 10.65 -11.58 7.06
CA ALA A 42 11.52 -12.11 8.10
C ALA A 42 12.22 -13.41 7.65
N ALA A 43 11.49 -14.30 6.96
CA ALA A 43 12.03 -15.55 6.43
C ALA A 43 13.00 -15.37 5.25
N LEU A 44 12.96 -14.23 4.54
CA LEU A 44 13.78 -13.96 3.36
C LEU A 44 15.27 -14.24 3.57
N ARG A 45 15.81 -13.89 4.75
CA ARG A 45 17.23 -14.13 5.07
C ARG A 45 17.59 -15.62 5.07
N VAL A 46 16.67 -16.48 5.52
CA VAL A 46 16.88 -17.93 5.58
C VAL A 46 16.93 -18.51 4.17
N HIS A 47 15.98 -18.11 3.31
CA HIS A 47 15.91 -18.61 1.93
C HIS A 47 17.01 -18.06 1.01
N ARG A 48 17.58 -16.90 1.34
CA ARG A 48 18.74 -16.33 0.62
C ARG A 48 20.06 -17.05 0.91
N GLN A 49 20.14 -17.88 1.96
CA GLN A 49 21.38 -18.59 2.28
C GLN A 49 21.79 -19.54 1.15
N GLU A 50 23.09 -19.58 0.83
CA GLU A 50 23.63 -20.38 -0.28
C GLU A 50 23.24 -21.86 -0.20
N LYS A 51 23.22 -22.44 1.00
CA LYS A 51 22.80 -23.84 1.24
C LYS A 51 21.35 -24.08 0.83
N ALA A 52 20.45 -23.14 1.12
CA ALA A 52 19.04 -23.22 0.77
C ALA A 52 18.86 -23.06 -0.75
N LEU A 53 19.52 -22.05 -1.34
CA LEU A 53 19.47 -21.78 -2.78
C LEU A 53 19.97 -22.97 -3.61
N LYS A 54 21.10 -23.59 -3.24
CA LYS A 54 21.59 -24.81 -3.91
C LYS A 54 20.56 -25.94 -3.89
N LYS A 55 19.87 -26.13 -2.76
CA LYS A 55 18.79 -27.12 -2.64
C LYS A 55 17.61 -26.79 -3.57
N TYR A 56 17.21 -25.52 -3.65
CA TYR A 56 16.10 -25.10 -4.49
C TYR A 56 16.44 -25.19 -5.99
N VAL A 57 17.64 -24.78 -6.39
CA VAL A 57 18.12 -24.93 -7.78
C VAL A 57 18.18 -26.41 -8.18
N ALA A 58 18.62 -27.31 -7.29
CA ALA A 58 18.63 -28.75 -7.56
C ALA A 58 17.22 -29.34 -7.70
N ARG A 59 16.22 -28.86 -6.94
CA ARG A 59 14.81 -29.29 -7.06
C ARG A 59 14.14 -28.75 -8.32
N HIS A 60 14.50 -27.54 -8.73
CA HIS A 60 14.00 -26.89 -9.95
C HIS A 60 14.68 -27.42 -11.22
N GLY A 61 15.93 -27.87 -11.12
CA GLY A 61 16.68 -28.45 -12.22
C GLY A 61 16.23 -29.88 -12.52
N ALA A 62 15.87 -30.15 -13.78
CA ALA A 62 15.80 -31.52 -14.28
C ALA A 62 17.24 -32.06 -14.39
N MET A 63 17.56 -33.14 -13.68
CA MET A 63 18.82 -33.87 -13.87
C MET A 63 18.79 -34.68 -15.18
N PRO A 64 19.95 -34.95 -15.81
CA PRO A 64 20.05 -35.68 -17.07
C PRO A 64 19.51 -37.11 -16.97
N ALA A 65 19.00 -37.61 -18.10
CA ALA A 65 18.17 -38.79 -18.29
C ALA A 65 18.82 -40.17 -18.01
N GLU A 66 19.78 -40.28 -17.09
CA GLU A 66 20.52 -41.52 -16.80
C GLU A 66 20.25 -42.14 -15.42
N ALA A 67 19.30 -41.59 -14.65
CA ALA A 67 18.82 -42.23 -13.42
C ALA A 67 17.43 -42.83 -13.65
N SER A 68 17.29 -44.12 -13.37
CA SER A 68 16.11 -44.98 -13.58
C SER A 68 14.86 -44.65 -12.75
N THR A 69 14.72 -43.41 -12.29
CA THR A 69 13.55 -42.89 -11.58
C THR A 69 13.27 -41.45 -12.03
N PRO A 70 12.07 -41.14 -12.59
CA PRO A 70 11.74 -39.81 -13.06
C PRO A 70 11.55 -38.89 -11.85
N ILE A 71 12.60 -38.16 -11.45
CA ILE A 71 12.47 -37.08 -10.48
C ILE A 71 11.81 -35.92 -11.22
N LYS A 72 10.51 -35.70 -10.94
CA LYS A 72 9.69 -34.65 -11.53
C LYS A 72 10.31 -33.29 -11.16
N SER A 73 10.75 -32.52 -12.16
CA SER A 73 11.18 -31.13 -11.99
C SER A 73 10.06 -30.35 -11.28
N GLU A 74 10.36 -29.75 -10.13
CA GLU A 74 9.38 -28.97 -9.37
C GLU A 74 9.31 -27.55 -9.93
N SER A 75 8.10 -26.98 -10.02
CA SER A 75 7.94 -25.57 -10.40
C SER A 75 8.35 -24.65 -9.24
N ILE A 76 8.64 -23.38 -9.53
CA ILE A 76 8.97 -22.38 -8.50
C ILE A 76 7.84 -22.28 -7.46
N CYS A 77 6.58 -22.31 -7.88
CA CYS A 77 5.42 -22.30 -6.99
C CYS A 77 5.42 -23.50 -6.04
N GLN A 78 5.65 -24.72 -6.55
CA GLN A 78 5.69 -25.93 -5.72
C GLN A 78 6.80 -25.87 -4.66
N ILE A 79 7.98 -25.37 -5.05
CA ILE A 79 9.08 -25.16 -4.13
C ILE A 79 8.69 -24.15 -3.06
N ALA A 80 8.10 -23.02 -3.43
CA ALA A 80 7.66 -21.97 -2.51
C ALA A 80 6.61 -22.47 -1.50
N THR A 81 5.57 -23.16 -1.99
CA THR A 81 4.53 -23.76 -1.14
C THR A 81 5.10 -24.80 -0.18
N SER A 82 6.04 -25.63 -0.63
CA SER A 82 6.66 -26.67 0.21
C SER A 82 7.45 -26.14 1.42
N VAL A 83 7.86 -24.87 1.37
CA VAL A 83 8.62 -24.22 2.44
C VAL A 83 7.88 -23.06 3.09
N ASP A 84 6.57 -22.94 2.83
CA ASP A 84 5.70 -21.86 3.35
C ASP A 84 6.31 -20.46 3.10
N PHE A 85 6.66 -20.19 1.84
CA PHE A 85 7.26 -18.94 1.41
C PHE A 85 6.53 -18.34 0.19
N SER A 86 6.68 -17.02 0.00
CA SER A 86 6.04 -16.31 -1.13
C SER A 86 6.57 -16.82 -2.48
N PRO A 87 5.69 -17.22 -3.43
CA PRO A 87 6.10 -17.63 -4.77
C PRO A 87 6.88 -16.56 -5.53
N CYS A 88 6.46 -15.28 -5.47
CA CYS A 88 7.17 -14.20 -6.15
C CYS A 88 8.54 -13.91 -5.51
N MET A 89 8.65 -13.98 -4.18
CA MET A 89 9.94 -13.83 -3.49
C MET A 89 10.87 -15.02 -3.78
N MET A 90 10.33 -16.24 -3.85
CA MET A 90 11.08 -17.43 -4.25
C MET A 90 11.59 -17.31 -5.69
N ALA A 91 10.72 -16.90 -6.62
CA ALA A 91 11.10 -16.67 -8.01
C ALA A 91 12.26 -15.68 -8.12
N ARG A 92 12.21 -14.54 -7.41
CA ARG A 92 13.31 -13.57 -7.40
C ARG A 92 14.63 -14.19 -6.93
N LEU A 93 14.61 -14.96 -5.85
CA LEU A 93 15.80 -15.63 -5.32
C LEU A 93 16.34 -16.71 -6.27
N LEU A 94 15.46 -17.53 -6.84
CA LEU A 94 15.83 -18.63 -7.73
C LEU A 94 16.37 -18.14 -9.06
N LEU A 95 15.76 -17.11 -9.66
CA LEU A 95 16.24 -16.53 -10.91
C LEU A 95 17.61 -15.87 -10.74
N GLU A 96 17.82 -15.18 -9.61
CA GLU A 96 19.14 -14.63 -9.24
C GLU A 96 20.17 -15.76 -9.07
N ALA A 97 19.84 -16.82 -8.33
CA ALA A 97 20.76 -17.92 -8.06
C ALA A 97 21.07 -18.81 -9.27
N LYS A 98 20.07 -19.06 -10.14
CA LYS A 98 20.19 -19.97 -11.29
C LYS A 98 20.84 -19.30 -12.50
N PHE A 99 20.51 -18.04 -12.76
CA PHE A 99 20.93 -17.34 -13.98
C PHE A 99 21.89 -16.16 -13.72
N GLY A 100 22.15 -15.82 -12.45
CA GLY A 100 23.01 -14.69 -12.11
C GLY A 100 22.40 -13.34 -12.50
N TRP A 101 21.09 -13.26 -12.68
CA TRP A 101 20.42 -12.06 -13.17
C TRP A 101 20.40 -10.95 -12.12
N SER A 102 20.59 -9.71 -12.58
CA SER A 102 20.48 -8.53 -11.73
C SER A 102 19.02 -8.30 -11.27
N LYS A 103 18.84 -7.56 -10.16
CA LYS A 103 17.51 -7.15 -9.68
C LYS A 103 16.69 -6.39 -10.73
N THR A 104 17.34 -5.57 -11.55
CA THR A 104 16.71 -4.85 -12.65
C THR A 104 16.21 -5.80 -13.72
N THR A 105 17.04 -6.78 -14.11
CA THR A 105 16.69 -7.81 -15.09
C THR A 105 15.46 -8.61 -14.63
N ILE A 106 15.47 -9.07 -13.39
CA ILE A 106 14.35 -9.81 -12.79
C ILE A 106 13.10 -8.93 -12.76
N SER A 107 13.22 -7.66 -12.37
CA SER A 107 12.07 -6.75 -12.32
C SER A 107 11.46 -6.51 -13.71
N ASN A 108 12.26 -6.47 -14.77
CA ASN A 108 11.77 -6.35 -16.13
C ASN A 108 11.01 -7.60 -16.59
N ILE A 109 11.47 -8.80 -16.22
CA ILE A 109 10.73 -10.06 -16.49
C ILE A 109 9.36 -10.06 -15.83
N PHE A 110 9.28 -9.62 -14.57
CA PHE A 110 7.99 -9.51 -13.88
C PHE A 110 7.04 -8.51 -14.57
N LYS A 111 7.57 -7.42 -15.15
CA LYS A 111 6.77 -6.46 -15.93
C LYS A 111 6.29 -7.07 -17.25
N GLU A 112 7.16 -7.76 -17.97
CA GLU A 112 6.83 -8.47 -19.21
C GLU A 112 5.76 -9.54 -18.96
N ALA A 113 5.94 -10.36 -17.93
CA ALA A 113 4.97 -11.37 -17.50
C ALA A 113 3.58 -10.79 -17.19
N LEU A 114 3.52 -9.53 -16.75
CA LEU A 114 2.29 -8.82 -16.41
C LEU A 114 1.62 -8.17 -17.63
N LYS A 115 2.39 -7.60 -18.56
CA LYS A 115 1.87 -6.96 -19.78
C LYS A 115 1.02 -7.92 -20.63
N ASP A 116 1.50 -9.15 -20.78
CA ASP A 116 0.82 -10.18 -21.57
C ASP A 116 -0.55 -10.60 -21.01
N LYS A 117 -0.89 -10.24 -19.76
CA LYS A 117 -2.24 -10.43 -19.17
C LYS A 117 -3.16 -9.23 -19.34
N ILE A 118 -2.62 -8.01 -19.42
CA ILE A 118 -3.43 -6.78 -19.48
C ILE A 118 -3.99 -6.59 -20.89
N ASP A 119 -3.22 -6.95 -21.91
CA ASP A 119 -3.61 -6.64 -23.28
C ASP A 119 -4.59 -7.65 -23.89
N GLY A 120 -4.73 -8.88 -23.35
CA GLY A 120 -5.72 -9.89 -23.80
C GLY A 120 -5.70 -10.25 -25.28
N LYS A 121 -4.89 -9.55 -26.09
CA LYS A 121 -4.73 -9.69 -27.51
C LYS A 121 -3.58 -10.65 -27.73
N GLN A 122 -3.91 -11.74 -28.43
CA GLN A 122 -2.91 -12.36 -29.30
C GLN A 122 -2.31 -11.24 -30.14
N HIS A 123 -0.98 -11.17 -30.19
CA HIS A 123 -0.25 -10.22 -31.01
C HIS A 123 -0.78 -10.23 -32.45
N GLU A 124 -1.67 -9.30 -32.76
CA GLU A 124 -1.88 -8.81 -34.12
C GLU A 124 -1.76 -7.28 -34.04
N GLU A 125 -0.58 -6.84 -34.49
CA GLU A 125 -0.32 -5.53 -35.10
C GLU A 125 -0.24 -4.28 -34.19
N ASP A 126 0.92 -4.11 -33.55
CA ASP A 126 1.64 -2.82 -33.56
C ASP A 126 3.03 -3.10 -34.15
N ALA A 127 3.11 -3.01 -35.48
CA ALA A 127 4.18 -3.52 -36.32
C ALA A 127 5.43 -2.61 -36.43
N ASP A 128 5.68 -1.69 -35.50
CA ASP A 128 6.76 -0.69 -35.68
C ASP A 128 7.82 -0.59 -34.57
N ALA A 129 7.87 -1.55 -33.63
CA ALA A 129 9.01 -1.68 -32.70
C ALA A 129 9.16 -3.07 -32.04
N ALA A 130 8.86 -4.16 -32.73
CA ALA A 130 9.08 -5.51 -32.19
C ALA A 130 10.57 -5.86 -32.20
N GLN A 131 11.34 -5.28 -31.27
CA GLN A 131 12.63 -5.83 -30.89
C GLN A 131 12.41 -7.28 -30.46
N GLU A 132 13.15 -8.21 -31.07
CA GLU A 132 13.16 -9.60 -30.60
C GLU A 132 13.33 -9.60 -29.08
N PRO A 133 12.47 -10.33 -28.34
CA PRO A 133 12.52 -10.32 -26.89
C PRO A 133 13.92 -10.70 -26.46
N ASN A 134 14.55 -9.83 -25.65
CA ASN A 134 15.88 -10.13 -25.13
C ASN A 134 15.78 -11.38 -24.26
N HIS A 135 16.20 -12.52 -24.81
CA HIS A 135 16.16 -13.83 -24.14
C HIS A 135 17.18 -13.93 -23.00
N ARG A 136 17.96 -12.86 -22.72
CA ARG A 136 18.88 -12.75 -21.56
C ARG A 136 19.87 -13.90 -21.44
N GLY A 137 20.30 -14.43 -22.60
CA GLY A 137 21.23 -15.54 -22.70
C GLY A 137 20.60 -16.94 -22.58
N LEU A 138 19.26 -17.05 -22.57
CA LEU A 138 18.52 -18.31 -22.58
C LEU A 138 18.10 -18.74 -23.99
N SER A 139 17.85 -20.03 -24.17
CA SER A 139 17.13 -20.53 -25.34
C SER A 139 15.68 -20.02 -25.36
N LYS A 140 15.04 -20.05 -26.53
CA LYS A 140 13.65 -19.62 -26.68
C LYS A 140 12.71 -20.46 -25.82
N GLU A 141 12.93 -21.77 -25.73
CA GLU A 141 12.09 -22.66 -24.90
C GLU A 141 12.30 -22.43 -23.40
N GLU A 142 13.54 -22.23 -22.95
CA GLU A 142 13.83 -21.95 -21.54
C GLU A 142 13.27 -20.60 -21.11
N TYR A 143 13.42 -19.58 -21.95
CA TYR A 143 12.89 -18.26 -21.70
C TYR A 143 11.36 -18.28 -21.57
N ALA A 144 10.67 -18.95 -22.50
CA ALA A 144 9.22 -19.11 -22.46
C ALA A 144 8.75 -19.85 -21.20
N ARG A 145 9.50 -20.89 -20.77
CA ARG A 145 9.21 -21.63 -19.53
C ARG A 145 9.36 -20.76 -18.29
N VAL A 146 10.46 -20.01 -18.18
CA VAL A 146 10.70 -19.08 -17.07
C VAL A 146 9.59 -18.04 -17.00
N LEU A 147 9.17 -17.51 -18.15
CA LEU A 147 8.09 -16.52 -18.20
C LEU A 147 6.76 -17.11 -17.72
N LEU A 148 6.42 -18.35 -18.12
CA LEU A 148 5.23 -19.06 -17.65
C LEU A 148 5.26 -19.26 -16.13
N GLU A 149 6.38 -19.75 -15.58
CA GLU A 149 6.52 -19.96 -14.14
C GLU A 149 6.43 -18.66 -13.34
N VAL A 150 7.01 -17.56 -13.85
CA VAL A 150 6.87 -16.24 -13.22
C VAL A 150 5.41 -15.78 -13.24
N ARG A 151 4.66 -16.03 -14.33
CA ARG A 151 3.23 -15.70 -14.39
C ARG A 151 2.42 -16.51 -13.38
N GLU A 152 2.71 -17.79 -13.22
CA GLU A 152 2.11 -18.63 -12.18
C GLU A 152 2.42 -18.07 -10.78
N CYS A 153 3.67 -17.70 -10.52
CA CYS A 153 4.07 -17.10 -9.25
C CYS A 153 3.31 -15.79 -8.97
N ILE A 154 3.09 -14.95 -9.99
CA ILE A 154 2.33 -13.70 -9.86
C ILE A 154 0.85 -13.98 -9.58
N ALA A 155 0.26 -15.01 -10.21
CA ALA A 155 -1.13 -15.36 -10.04
C ALA A 155 -1.43 -15.94 -8.65
N GLU A 156 -0.54 -16.79 -8.15
CA GLU A 156 -0.71 -17.48 -6.85
C GLU A 156 -0.32 -16.61 -5.64
N ASP A 157 0.59 -15.65 -5.82
CA ASP A 157 1.10 -14.86 -4.69
C ASP A 157 0.21 -13.66 -4.35
N VAL A 158 -0.66 -13.86 -3.37
CA VAL A 158 -1.60 -12.83 -2.87
C VAL A 158 -0.90 -11.74 -2.03
N HIS A 159 0.32 -11.97 -1.54
CA HIS A 159 0.95 -11.12 -0.52
C HIS A 159 2.10 -10.27 -1.08
N CYS A 160 2.96 -10.86 -1.89
CA CYS A 160 4.24 -10.28 -2.33
C CYS A 160 4.39 -10.24 -3.86
N SER A 161 3.28 -10.36 -4.60
CA SER A 161 3.28 -10.16 -6.06
C SER A 161 3.29 -8.67 -6.43
N PRO A 162 3.69 -8.34 -7.66
CA PRO A 162 3.52 -6.98 -8.21
C PRO A 162 2.07 -6.50 -8.18
N LEU A 163 1.09 -7.42 -8.27
CA LEU A 163 -0.33 -7.09 -8.17
C LEU A 163 -0.68 -6.67 -6.73
N ALA A 164 -0.20 -7.42 -5.73
CA ALA A 164 -0.38 -7.07 -4.32
C ALA A 164 0.32 -5.74 -3.97
N ASP A 165 1.50 -5.49 -4.53
CA ASP A 165 2.20 -4.20 -4.40
C ASP A 165 1.37 -3.06 -5.01
N ARG A 166 0.80 -3.25 -6.20
CA ARG A 166 -0.05 -2.25 -6.86
C ARG A 166 -1.31 -1.93 -6.07
N ILE A 167 -1.97 -2.95 -5.51
CA ILE A 167 -3.14 -2.76 -4.64
C ILE A 167 -2.75 -1.91 -3.42
N ARG A 168 -1.68 -2.27 -2.71
CA ARG A 168 -1.21 -1.50 -1.55
C ARG A 168 -0.87 -0.05 -1.89
N HIS A 169 -0.17 0.16 -3.00
CA HIS A 169 0.19 1.51 -3.44
C HIS A 169 -1.06 2.34 -3.76
N ASN A 170 -2.00 1.79 -4.54
CA ASN A 170 -3.23 2.48 -4.89
C ASN A 170 -4.08 2.79 -3.66
N MET A 171 -4.20 1.85 -2.71
CA MET A 171 -4.87 2.11 -1.44
C MET A 171 -4.23 3.28 -0.68
N GLY A 172 -2.89 3.35 -0.63
CA GLY A 172 -2.18 4.49 -0.05
C GLY A 172 -2.60 5.81 -0.69
N VAL A 173 -2.54 5.88 -2.02
CA VAL A 173 -2.93 7.07 -2.80
C VAL A 173 -4.40 7.44 -2.59
N GLU A 174 -5.31 6.47 -2.54
CA GLU A 174 -6.75 6.69 -2.32
C GLU A 174 -7.02 7.32 -0.94
N TYR A 175 -6.38 6.82 0.11
CA TYR A 175 -6.55 7.35 1.46
C TYR A 175 -5.83 8.68 1.69
N GLU A 176 -4.69 8.91 1.03
CA GLU A 176 -4.07 10.23 0.94
C GLU A 176 -5.02 11.23 0.26
N TYR A 177 -5.61 10.87 -0.88
CA TYR A 177 -6.60 11.71 -1.55
C TYR A 177 -7.79 12.02 -0.65
N LEU A 178 -8.34 11.02 0.06
CA LEU A 178 -9.42 11.20 1.02
C LEU A 178 -9.04 12.19 2.15
N LEU A 179 -7.80 12.12 2.66
CA LEU A 179 -7.29 13.10 3.62
C LEU A 179 -7.26 14.51 3.02
N LEU A 180 -6.68 14.67 1.83
CA LEU A 180 -6.56 15.98 1.16
C LEU A 180 -7.94 16.61 0.90
N GLU A 181 -8.90 15.81 0.41
CA GLU A 181 -10.28 16.26 0.22
C GLU A 181 -10.96 16.63 1.54
N THR A 182 -10.74 15.84 2.60
CA THR A 182 -11.28 16.15 3.94
C THR A 182 -10.77 17.51 4.44
N LEU A 183 -9.48 17.80 4.27
CA LEU A 183 -8.88 19.08 4.66
C LEU A 183 -9.41 20.24 3.82
N ARG A 184 -9.56 20.06 2.50
CA ARG A 184 -10.13 21.06 1.58
C ARG A 184 -11.58 21.39 1.94
N ASN A 185 -12.40 20.37 2.19
CA ASN A 185 -13.80 20.54 2.57
C ASN A 185 -13.95 21.27 3.91
N ARG A 186 -12.99 21.08 4.82
CA ARG A 186 -12.90 21.81 6.09
C ARG A 186 -12.21 23.17 5.99
N ARG A 187 -11.81 23.58 4.78
CA ARG A 187 -11.09 24.85 4.51
C ARG A 187 -9.82 25.02 5.35
N LEU A 188 -9.15 23.91 5.64
CA LEU A 188 -7.87 23.93 6.32
C LEU A 188 -6.77 24.26 5.32
N VAL A 189 -5.83 25.09 5.74
CA VAL A 189 -4.68 25.51 4.92
C VAL A 189 -3.50 24.57 5.18
N PHE A 190 -3.00 23.95 4.13
CA PHE A 190 -1.95 22.94 4.21
C PHE A 190 -1.06 22.91 2.97
N GLU A 191 0.08 22.25 3.09
CA GLU A 191 0.98 21.88 2.00
C GLU A 191 0.95 20.35 1.86
N SER A 192 0.67 19.86 0.65
CA SER A 192 0.76 18.44 0.33
C SER A 192 2.20 17.97 0.19
N GLU A 193 2.41 16.66 0.24
CA GLU A 193 3.73 16.06 0.05
C GLU A 193 4.43 16.56 -1.22
N ASP A 194 3.73 16.63 -2.35
CA ASP A 194 4.26 17.13 -3.62
C ASP A 194 4.83 18.54 -3.50
N ILE A 195 4.10 19.45 -2.85
CA ILE A 195 4.57 20.83 -2.60
C ILE A 195 5.82 20.82 -1.72
N LEU A 196 5.85 19.97 -0.70
CA LEU A 196 7.01 19.85 0.19
C LEU A 196 8.24 19.31 -0.56
N ARG A 197 8.04 18.36 -1.48
CA ARG A 197 9.09 17.79 -2.35
C ARG A 197 9.60 18.79 -3.36
N GLU A 198 8.73 19.59 -3.99
CA GLU A 198 9.10 20.70 -4.87
C GLU A 198 9.95 21.75 -4.16
N LYS A 199 9.70 21.98 -2.86
CA LYS A 199 10.52 22.85 -2.00
C LYS A 199 11.88 22.25 -1.62
N GLY A 200 12.17 21.02 -2.04
CA GLY A 200 13.44 20.33 -1.76
C GLY A 200 13.56 19.75 -0.35
N LEU A 201 12.44 19.51 0.34
CA LEU A 201 12.45 18.90 1.67
C LEU A 201 12.67 17.38 1.57
N SER A 202 13.56 16.84 2.41
CA SER A 202 13.99 15.42 2.34
C SER A 202 13.17 14.46 3.21
N LYS A 203 12.35 14.99 4.12
CA LYS A 203 11.42 14.24 4.98
C LYS A 203 10.11 14.98 4.97
N THR A 204 9.13 14.41 4.27
CA THR A 204 7.85 15.04 3.97
C THR A 204 6.74 14.18 4.55
N PRO A 205 5.97 14.67 5.54
CA PRO A 205 4.69 14.06 5.85
C PRO A 205 3.74 14.23 4.66
N ASP A 206 2.68 13.42 4.59
CA ASP A 206 1.69 13.53 3.53
C ASP A 206 1.03 14.92 3.50
N VAL A 207 0.86 15.50 4.69
CA VAL A 207 0.34 16.85 4.89
C VAL A 207 1.15 17.59 5.95
N ARG A 208 1.55 18.83 5.62
CA ARG A 208 1.99 19.83 6.60
C ARG A 208 0.94 20.92 6.73
N LEU A 209 0.40 21.12 7.93
CA LEU A 209 -0.56 22.17 8.18
C LEU A 209 0.14 23.53 8.25
N LEU A 210 -0.44 24.55 7.62
CA LEU A 210 0.06 25.92 7.72
C LEU A 210 -0.41 26.59 9.02
N LEU A 211 -1.55 26.14 9.54
CA LEU A 211 -2.06 26.50 10.85
C LEU A 211 -2.26 25.22 11.66
N PRO A 212 -1.66 25.11 12.86
CA PRO A 212 -1.84 23.93 13.69
C PRO A 212 -3.31 23.79 14.10
N ILE A 213 -3.77 22.55 14.23
CA ILE A 213 -5.10 22.23 14.75
C ILE A 213 -4.99 21.60 16.14
N GLY A 214 -5.93 21.88 17.02
CA GLY A 214 -6.09 21.19 18.30
C GLY A 214 -7.12 20.08 18.16
N VAL A 215 -6.73 18.86 18.50
CA VAL A 215 -7.57 17.66 18.46
C VAL A 215 -7.72 17.14 19.88
N GLN A 216 -8.96 16.95 20.33
CA GLN A 216 -9.21 16.36 21.64
C GLN A 216 -9.32 14.82 21.51
N ASP A 217 -8.53 14.07 22.29
CA ASP A 217 -8.66 12.62 22.32
C ASP A 217 -10.00 12.24 22.98
N PRO A 218 -10.89 11.49 22.29
CA PRO A 218 -12.17 11.06 22.85
C PRO A 218 -12.05 10.19 24.11
N LYS A 219 -10.89 9.56 24.37
CA LYS A 219 -10.70 8.59 25.45
C LYS A 219 -10.39 9.24 26.78
N ASP A 220 -9.50 10.24 26.81
CA ASP A 220 -9.04 10.90 28.03
C ASP A 220 -9.30 12.42 28.05
N GLY A 221 -9.78 12.98 26.93
CA GLY A 221 -10.05 14.40 26.78
C GLY A 221 -8.80 15.27 26.63
N GLN A 222 -7.61 14.68 26.44
CA GLN A 222 -6.37 15.40 26.25
C GLN A 222 -6.36 16.16 24.92
N LEU A 223 -5.91 17.41 24.95
CA LEU A 223 -5.75 18.23 23.75
C LEU A 223 -4.36 17.99 23.13
N HIS A 224 -4.35 17.48 21.90
CA HIS A 224 -3.16 17.30 21.08
C HIS A 224 -3.07 18.42 20.04
N VAL A 225 -1.91 19.04 19.94
CA VAL A 225 -1.61 20.00 18.86
C VAL A 225 -1.05 19.23 17.68
N VAL A 226 -1.59 19.48 16.48
CA VAL A 226 -1.21 18.77 15.25
C VAL A 226 -0.68 19.77 14.24
N ASN A 227 0.58 19.61 13.84
CA ASN A 227 1.25 20.43 12.81
C ASN A 227 1.40 19.70 11.47
N TRP A 228 1.34 18.37 11.48
CA TRP A 228 1.47 17.52 10.30
C TRP A 228 0.60 16.28 10.46
N ILE A 229 0.22 15.68 9.32
CA ILE A 229 -0.59 14.47 9.28
C ILE A 229 0.08 13.48 8.32
N ASP A 230 0.21 12.23 8.76
CA ASP A 230 0.71 11.10 7.97
C ASP A 230 -0.40 10.05 7.85
N SER A 231 -0.80 9.76 6.62
CA SER A 231 -1.87 8.86 6.19
C SER A 231 -1.30 7.46 5.97
N LYS A 232 -1.78 6.49 6.74
CA LYS A 232 -1.32 5.10 6.65
C LYS A 232 -2.50 4.21 6.31
N ALA A 233 -2.61 3.81 5.03
CA ALA A 233 -3.62 2.87 4.52
C ALA A 233 -3.34 1.42 4.96
N MET A 234 -3.17 1.21 6.27
CA MET A 234 -2.81 -0.05 6.89
C MET A 234 -3.27 -0.08 8.35
N PHE A 235 -3.22 -1.27 8.96
CA PHE A 235 -3.46 -1.42 10.40
C PHE A 235 -2.21 -1.07 11.21
N GLY A 236 -2.37 -0.25 12.24
CA GLY A 236 -1.29 0.14 13.16
C GLY A 236 -1.08 -0.89 14.26
N ASP A 237 -0.02 -1.70 14.18
CA ASP A 237 0.43 -2.55 15.29
C ASP A 237 1.75 -2.03 15.90
N ARG A 238 2.15 -2.61 17.04
CA ARG A 238 3.36 -2.21 17.76
C ARG A 238 4.61 -2.27 16.88
N HIS A 239 4.73 -3.31 16.05
CA HIS A 239 5.88 -3.47 15.17
C HIS A 239 5.90 -2.40 14.06
N THR A 240 4.77 -2.19 13.39
CA THR A 240 4.65 -1.21 12.32
C THR A 240 4.85 0.22 12.84
N HIS A 241 4.27 0.57 13.98
CA HIS A 241 4.41 1.93 14.52
C HIS A 241 5.80 2.16 15.14
N GLU A 242 6.21 1.30 16.09
CA GLU A 242 7.38 1.54 16.94
C GLU A 242 8.69 1.01 16.32
N THR A 243 8.63 0.16 15.29
CA THR A 243 9.84 -0.34 14.59
C THR A 243 9.96 0.22 13.18
N GLU A 244 8.94 0.03 12.33
CA GLU A 244 9.05 0.37 10.90
C GLU A 244 8.93 1.88 10.66
N ASN A 245 7.98 2.54 11.31
CA ASN A 245 7.69 3.97 11.09
C ASN A 245 8.41 4.91 12.07
N ALA A 246 8.96 4.42 13.18
CA ALA A 246 9.51 5.26 14.25
C ALA A 246 10.52 6.31 13.77
N ASN A 247 11.49 5.92 12.93
CA ASN A 247 12.49 6.85 12.40
C ASN A 247 11.90 7.92 11.45
N GLN A 248 10.83 7.57 10.72
CA GLN A 248 10.15 8.48 9.82
C GLN A 248 9.37 9.52 10.63
N LEU A 249 8.54 9.05 11.57
CA LEU A 249 7.69 9.90 12.41
C LEU A 249 8.50 10.81 13.32
N GLN A 250 9.56 10.31 13.95
CA GLN A 250 10.48 11.15 14.73
C GLN A 250 11.14 12.23 13.85
N GLY A 251 11.43 11.90 12.59
CA GLY A 251 11.94 12.85 11.62
C GLY A 251 10.98 14.00 11.34
N TYR A 252 9.67 13.77 11.42
CA TYR A 252 8.64 14.80 11.29
C TYR A 252 8.51 15.61 12.58
N VAL A 253 8.44 14.95 13.74
CA VAL A 253 8.39 15.62 15.06
C VAL A 253 9.52 16.62 15.20
N ASN A 254 10.76 16.19 14.90
CA ASN A 254 11.95 17.02 15.02
C ASN A 254 11.96 18.26 14.09
N ARG A 255 11.19 18.23 12.99
CA ARG A 255 11.19 19.30 11.97
C ARG A 255 9.98 20.22 12.08
N TYR A 256 8.83 19.65 12.40
CA TYR A 256 7.52 20.29 12.29
C TYR A 256 6.78 20.35 13.63
N GLY A 257 7.34 19.78 14.69
CA GLY A 257 6.69 19.68 16.00
C GLY A 257 5.69 18.52 16.08
N PRO A 258 4.81 18.52 17.10
CA PRO A 258 3.82 17.46 17.29
C PRO A 258 2.90 17.27 16.08
N GLY A 259 2.43 16.04 15.86
CA GLY A 259 1.60 15.70 14.71
C GLY A 259 0.70 14.50 14.92
N MET A 260 0.08 14.04 13.84
CA MET A 260 -0.94 13.00 13.86
C MET A 260 -0.66 11.93 12.81
N VAL A 261 -0.89 10.67 13.17
CA VAL A 261 -0.87 9.53 12.25
C VAL A 261 -2.26 8.92 12.19
N ILE A 262 -2.79 8.75 10.97
CA ILE A 262 -4.08 8.11 10.73
C ILE A 262 -3.85 6.69 10.19
N TYR A 263 -4.17 5.67 10.98
CA TYR A 263 -4.21 4.27 10.54
C TYR A 263 -5.61 3.88 10.11
N TRP A 264 -5.90 3.99 8.80
CA TRP A 264 -7.26 3.88 8.26
C TRP A 264 -7.96 2.54 8.49
N PHE A 265 -7.21 1.48 8.80
CA PHE A 265 -7.79 0.17 9.12
C PHE A 265 -7.85 -0.12 10.62
N GLY A 266 -7.61 0.88 11.46
CA GLY A 266 -7.59 0.74 12.91
C GLY A 266 -6.18 0.53 13.45
N HIS A 267 -6.09 0.54 14.78
CA HIS A 267 -4.83 0.36 15.47
C HIS A 267 -5.01 -0.33 16.83
N VAL A 268 -3.92 -0.90 17.35
CA VAL A 268 -3.85 -1.43 18.72
C VAL A 268 -3.91 -0.26 19.71
N ALA A 269 -4.58 -0.43 20.84
CA ALA A 269 -4.63 0.56 21.90
C ALA A 269 -3.23 0.72 22.52
N HIS A 270 -2.93 1.92 23.03
CA HIS A 270 -1.64 2.21 23.70
C HIS A 270 -0.41 1.95 22.83
N LEU A 271 -0.51 2.29 21.54
CA LEU A 271 0.66 2.47 20.68
C LEU A 271 1.33 3.80 21.02
N SER A 272 2.66 3.81 20.99
CA SER A 272 3.51 4.96 21.32
C SER A 272 3.65 5.25 22.82
N SER A 273 4.88 5.60 23.18
CA SER A 273 5.28 6.25 24.42
C SER A 273 5.66 7.74 24.21
N ASP A 274 5.53 8.24 22.97
CA ASP A 274 5.79 9.62 22.58
C ASP A 274 4.49 10.43 22.55
N ASN A 275 4.40 11.44 23.41
CA ASN A 275 3.24 12.32 23.55
C ASN A 275 3.09 13.29 22.36
N ASP A 276 4.12 13.44 21.52
CA ASP A 276 4.11 14.36 20.39
C ASP A 276 3.46 13.77 19.13
N ILE A 277 3.08 12.48 19.15
CA ILE A 277 2.43 11.80 18.03
C ILE A 277 1.05 11.30 18.47
N PHE A 278 0.02 11.97 17.99
CA PHE A 278 -1.37 11.53 18.18
C PHE A 278 -1.72 10.45 17.16
N ILE A 279 -2.32 9.35 17.61
CA ILE A 279 -2.68 8.20 16.76
C ILE A 279 -4.20 8.06 16.72
N THR A 280 -4.74 7.98 15.51
CA THR A 280 -6.18 7.80 15.26
C THR A 280 -6.39 6.87 14.07
N ASP A 281 -7.62 6.40 13.88
CA ASP A 281 -8.05 5.60 12.72
C ASP A 281 -8.94 6.36 11.74
N THR A 282 -9.36 7.58 12.11
CA THR A 282 -10.13 8.49 11.27
C THR A 282 -9.70 9.93 11.48
N PHE A 283 -9.99 10.80 10.51
CA PHE A 283 -9.84 12.23 10.70
C PHE A 283 -10.81 12.74 11.79
N PRO A 284 -10.35 13.45 12.83
CA PRO A 284 -11.20 13.91 13.94
C PRO A 284 -12.38 14.77 13.49
N GLN A 285 -13.57 14.54 14.05
CA GLN A 285 -14.75 15.36 13.75
C GLN A 285 -14.60 16.75 14.36
N ASP A 286 -14.31 16.81 15.65
CA ASP A 286 -14.12 18.06 16.37
C ASP A 286 -12.65 18.48 16.32
N ILE A 287 -12.42 19.65 15.73
CA ILE A 287 -11.11 20.29 15.67
C ILE A 287 -11.23 21.73 16.17
N SER A 288 -10.19 22.22 16.84
CA SER A 288 -10.08 23.60 17.27
C SER A 288 -8.97 24.30 16.51
N LEU A 289 -9.18 25.56 16.14
CA LEU A 289 -8.16 26.39 15.52
C LEU A 289 -7.69 27.47 16.49
N PRO A 290 -6.44 27.96 16.33
CA PRO A 290 -5.92 29.05 17.12
C PRO A 290 -6.85 30.26 17.10
N GLY A 291 -7.13 30.82 18.28
CA GLY A 291 -7.99 32.01 18.43
C GLY A 291 -9.49 31.76 18.22
N ALA A 292 -9.95 30.51 18.32
CA ALA A 292 -11.36 30.14 18.10
C ALA A 292 -11.89 30.53 16.71
N PHE A 293 -11.00 30.58 15.73
CA PHE A 293 -11.37 30.82 14.34
C PHE A 293 -12.16 29.62 13.80
N ASP A 294 -13.33 29.87 13.21
CA ASP A 294 -14.10 28.85 12.50
C ASP A 294 -14.16 29.22 11.00
N PRO A 295 -13.38 28.54 10.13
CA PRO A 295 -13.35 28.81 8.70
C PRO A 295 -14.68 28.47 8.01
N LEU A 296 -15.51 27.65 8.67
CA LEU A 296 -16.83 27.26 8.20
C LEU A 296 -17.94 28.17 8.74
N ALA A 297 -17.67 29.11 9.65
CA ALA A 297 -18.68 30.03 10.18
C ALA A 297 -19.34 30.90 9.08
N SER A 298 -18.63 31.14 7.98
CA SER A 298 -19.17 31.85 6.80
C SER A 298 -19.93 30.95 5.83
N THR A 299 -19.95 29.63 6.07
CA THR A 299 -20.59 28.64 5.19
C THR A 299 -22.01 28.39 5.68
N THR A 300 -23.00 28.70 4.84
CA THR A 300 -24.39 28.42 5.15
C THR A 300 -24.62 26.91 5.21
N LYS A 301 -24.92 26.36 6.39
CA LYS A 301 -25.33 24.96 6.51
C LYS A 301 -26.71 24.80 5.88
N LEU A 302 -26.85 23.87 4.95
CA LEU A 302 -28.13 23.52 4.35
C LEU A 302 -28.97 22.74 5.36
N GLU A 303 -30.20 23.17 5.60
CA GLU A 303 -31.16 22.43 6.43
C GLU A 303 -31.89 21.37 5.60
N GLU A 304 -32.35 20.30 6.25
CA GLU A 304 -33.12 19.25 5.59
C GLU A 304 -34.44 19.85 5.05
N GLY A 305 -34.66 19.75 3.73
CA GLY A 305 -35.79 20.41 3.04
C GLY A 305 -35.44 21.70 2.29
N THR A 306 -34.19 22.15 2.34
CA THR A 306 -33.73 23.31 1.56
C THR A 306 -33.79 23.03 0.07
N THR A 307 -34.48 23.89 -0.69
CA THR A 307 -34.62 23.75 -2.15
C THR A 307 -33.39 24.31 -2.83
N LEU A 308 -32.59 23.45 -3.45
CA LEU A 308 -31.39 23.86 -4.18
C LEU A 308 -31.72 24.18 -5.63
N SER A 309 -31.31 25.35 -6.12
CA SER A 309 -31.35 25.68 -7.54
C SER A 309 -29.96 25.46 -8.16
N LEU A 310 -29.80 24.39 -8.92
CA LEU A 310 -28.59 24.16 -9.72
C LEU A 310 -28.57 25.11 -10.92
N ARG A 311 -27.49 25.89 -11.06
CA ARG A 311 -27.25 26.71 -12.26
C ARG A 311 -25.99 26.27 -12.99
N PRO A 312 -26.00 26.30 -14.35
CA PRO A 312 -24.78 26.13 -15.14
C PRO A 312 -23.78 27.23 -14.79
N VAL A 313 -22.52 26.86 -14.56
CA VAL A 313 -21.45 27.83 -14.35
C VAL A 313 -21.09 28.46 -15.68
N LYS A 314 -20.93 29.79 -15.72
CA LYS A 314 -20.28 30.47 -16.85
C LYS A 314 -18.78 30.16 -16.83
N ALA A 315 -18.40 28.96 -17.24
CA ALA A 315 -17.00 28.65 -17.53
C ALA A 315 -16.62 29.24 -18.89
N GLN A 316 -15.40 29.79 -19.02
CA GLN A 316 -14.83 30.07 -20.35
C GLN A 316 -14.57 28.70 -21.01
N GLN A 317 -15.32 28.38 -22.06
CA GLN A 317 -15.07 27.18 -22.87
C GLN A 317 -13.62 27.21 -23.39
N ILE A 318 -12.85 26.20 -23.02
CA ILE A 318 -11.58 25.88 -23.66
C ILE A 318 -11.89 24.73 -24.64
N ASP A 319 -11.24 24.68 -25.80
CA ASP A 319 -11.51 23.74 -26.92
C ASP A 319 -11.52 22.23 -26.55
N PHE A 320 -11.23 21.88 -25.31
CA PHE A 320 -11.21 20.50 -24.80
C PHE A 320 -12.56 20.03 -24.20
N ASP A 321 -13.53 20.93 -23.98
CA ASP A 321 -14.77 20.66 -23.23
C ASP A 321 -16.05 20.94 -24.05
N GLU A 322 -16.17 20.46 -25.29
CA GLU A 322 -17.40 20.66 -26.08
C GLU A 322 -18.63 19.97 -25.48
N ASP A 323 -18.45 18.86 -24.75
CA ASP A 323 -19.55 18.03 -24.20
C ASP A 323 -19.74 18.15 -22.68
N TRP A 324 -18.90 18.94 -21.98
CA TRP A 324 -18.94 19.03 -20.52
C TRP A 324 -19.45 20.41 -20.07
N VAL A 325 -20.67 20.44 -19.51
CA VAL A 325 -21.23 21.64 -18.87
C VAL A 325 -21.05 21.54 -17.36
N PRO A 326 -20.10 22.26 -16.74
CA PRO A 326 -19.98 22.29 -15.29
C PRO A 326 -21.22 22.91 -14.64
N ILE A 327 -21.92 22.12 -13.83
CA ILE A 327 -23.03 22.57 -12.98
C ILE A 327 -22.51 22.58 -11.55
N THR A 328 -22.08 23.73 -11.03
CA THR A 328 -21.41 23.78 -9.71
C THR A 328 -21.80 24.96 -8.82
N THR A 329 -22.67 25.87 -9.25
CA THR A 329 -23.19 26.91 -8.35
C THR A 329 -24.56 26.53 -7.83
N CYS A 330 -24.62 26.19 -6.54
CA CYS A 330 -25.83 26.16 -5.73
C CYS A 330 -26.10 27.58 -5.20
N GLU A 331 -27.19 28.22 -5.64
CA GLU A 331 -27.77 29.34 -4.90
C GLU A 331 -28.79 28.79 -3.90
N LEU A 332 -28.79 29.36 -2.70
CA LEU A 332 -29.73 29.10 -1.62
C LEU A 332 -31.02 29.89 -1.79
#